data_AF-A0A229T866-F1
#
_entry.id   AF-A0A229T866-F1
#
_cell.length_a   1.000
_cell.length_b   1.000
_cell.length_c   1.000
_cell.angle_alpha   90.00
_cell.angle_beta   90.00
_cell.angle_gamma   90.00
#
_symmetry.space_group_name_H-M   'P 1'
#
loop_
_entity.id
_entity.type
_entity.pdbx_description
1 polymer ?
#
loop_
_entity_poly.entity_id
_entity_poly.type
_entity_poly.pdbx_seq_one_letter_code
_entity_poly.pdbx_strand_id
1 'polypeptide(L)'
;MSREELAARQAELLRALLAGAEPPQGFDAGRVAAEVIALRAKRRSIVANLRPDLCHTLGDRFRPLFDAYAEATPRTDGTGYRQDAANFAAWLTDRGALRRPRRKLFRRG
;
A
#
# COMPACT_ATOMS: atom_id res chain seq x y z
N MET A 1 4.84 -3.36 -33.38
CA MET A 1 5.35 -2.85 -32.09
C MET A 1 5.82 -1.42 -32.30
N SER A 2 4.86 -0.50 -32.25
CA SER A 2 5.07 0.94 -32.19
C SER A 2 5.44 1.35 -30.76
N ARG A 3 5.95 2.58 -30.58
CA ARG A 3 6.23 3.13 -29.23
C ARG A 3 4.97 3.19 -28.36
N GLU A 4 3.81 3.41 -28.97
CA GLU A 4 2.51 3.46 -28.29
C GLU A 4 2.07 2.08 -27.80
N GLU A 5 2.23 1.04 -28.63
CA GLU A 5 1.93 -0.35 -28.25
C GLU A 5 2.81 -0.81 -27.08
N LEU A 6 4.08 -0.38 -27.04
CA LEU A 6 4.98 -0.66 -25.92
C LEU A 6 4.55 0.07 -24.65
N ALA A 7 4.23 1.36 -24.73
CA ALA A 7 3.79 2.15 -23.59
C ALA A 7 2.49 1.62 -22.99
N ALA A 8 1.55 1.17 -23.82
CA ALA A 8 0.32 0.51 -23.39
C ALA A 8 0.61 -0.77 -22.59
N ARG A 9 1.47 -1.65 -23.10
CA ARG A 9 1.87 -2.88 -22.38
C ARG A 9 2.61 -2.60 -21.08
N GLN A 10 3.45 -1.56 -21.03
CA GLN A 10 4.10 -1.12 -19.80
C GLN A 10 3.08 -0.64 -18.77
N ALA A 11 2.07 0.13 -19.19
CA ALA A 11 0.99 0.57 -18.31
C ALA A 11 0.15 -0.61 -17.79
N GLU A 12 -0.14 -1.61 -18.63
CA GLU A 12 -0.83 -2.83 -18.22
C GLU A 12 0.00 -3.63 -17.20
N LEU A 13 1.30 -3.78 -17.42
CA LEU A 13 2.19 -4.43 -16.45
C LEU A 13 2.23 -3.67 -15.12
N LEU A 14 2.30 -2.34 -15.15
CA LEU A 14 2.25 -1.52 -13.94
C LEU A 14 0.93 -1.71 -13.18
N ARG A 15 -0.20 -1.80 -13.90
CA ARG A 15 -1.49 -2.13 -13.28
C ARG A 15 -1.49 -3.53 -12.68
N ALA A 16 -0.93 -4.54 -13.36
CA ALA A 16 -0.81 -5.89 -12.81
C ALA A 16 0.01 -5.89 -11.51
N LEU A 17 1.15 -5.20 -11.50
CA LEU A 17 2.04 -5.13 -10.34
C LEU A 17 1.48 -4.32 -9.16
N LEU A 18 0.80 -3.21 -9.44
CA LEU A 18 0.33 -2.30 -8.40
C LEU A 18 -1.09 -2.59 -7.93
N ALA A 19 -1.91 -3.14 -8.84
CA ALA A 19 -3.32 -3.42 -8.62
C ALA A 19 -3.71 -4.90 -8.59
N GLY A 20 -2.78 -5.82 -8.85
CA GLY A 20 -3.08 -7.24 -8.92
C GLY A 20 -3.96 -7.62 -10.12
N ALA A 21 -3.96 -6.81 -11.18
CA ALA A 21 -4.62 -7.13 -12.44
C ALA A 21 -3.95 -8.33 -13.13
N GLU A 22 -4.63 -8.92 -14.12
CA GLU A 22 -4.08 -10.01 -14.90
C GLU A 22 -2.78 -9.57 -15.61
N PRO A 23 -1.71 -10.38 -15.56
CA PRO A 23 -0.47 -10.10 -16.27
C PRO A 23 -0.72 -9.96 -17.78
N PRO A 24 -0.07 -9.01 -18.48
CA PRO A 24 -0.18 -8.91 -19.93
C PRO A 24 0.35 -10.18 -20.61
N GLN A 25 -0.16 -10.49 -21.80
CA GLN A 25 0.29 -11.65 -22.59
C GLN A 25 1.82 -11.64 -22.77
N GLY A 26 2.45 -12.78 -22.51
CA GLY A 26 3.91 -12.96 -22.61
C GLY A 26 4.68 -12.69 -21.31
N PHE A 27 4.01 -12.26 -20.24
CA PHE A 27 4.58 -12.24 -18.90
C PHE A 27 4.24 -13.52 -18.14
N ASP A 28 5.22 -14.02 -17.38
CA ASP A 28 5.03 -15.16 -16.48
C ASP A 28 4.16 -14.74 -15.29
N ALA A 29 2.97 -15.33 -15.18
CA ALA A 29 2.00 -14.99 -14.15
C ALA A 29 2.50 -15.30 -12.72
N GLY A 30 3.29 -16.36 -12.55
CA GLY A 30 3.90 -16.70 -11.27
C GLY A 30 4.94 -15.67 -10.83
N ARG A 31 5.76 -15.18 -11.76
CA ARG A 31 6.73 -14.10 -11.49
C ARG A 31 6.04 -12.78 -11.16
N VAL A 32 4.98 -12.42 -11.89
CA VAL A 32 4.22 -11.20 -11.61
C VAL A 32 3.54 -11.28 -10.24
N ALA A 33 2.96 -12.44 -9.89
CA ALA A 33 2.38 -12.65 -8.56
C ALA A 33 3.44 -12.55 -7.43
N ALA A 34 4.62 -13.13 -7.64
CA ALA A 34 5.74 -13.00 -6.69
C ALA A 34 6.17 -11.54 -6.49
N GLU A 35 6.24 -10.76 -7.58
CA GLU A 35 6.58 -9.34 -7.52
C GLU A 35 5.50 -8.52 -6.81
N VAL A 36 4.21 -8.80 -7.04
CA VAL A 36 3.10 -8.17 -6.30
C VAL A 36 3.26 -8.40 -4.79
N ILE A 37 3.58 -9.63 -4.37
CA ILE A 37 3.80 -9.97 -2.96
C ILE A 37 5.03 -9.21 -2.41
N ALA A 38 6.13 -9.17 -3.16
CA ALA A 38 7.34 -8.47 -2.77
C ALA A 38 7.10 -6.95 -2.60
N LEU A 39 6.36 -6.33 -3.52
CA LEU A 39 5.99 -4.92 -3.45
C LEU A 39 5.09 -4.63 -2.24
N ARG A 40 4.10 -5.48 -1.96
CA ARG A 40 3.26 -5.34 -0.75
C ARG A 40 4.08 -5.46 0.53
N ALA A 41 5.01 -6.43 0.61
CA ALA A 41 5.91 -6.58 1.74
C ALA A 41 6.82 -5.36 1.93
N LYS A 42 7.39 -4.83 0.84
CA LYS A 42 8.21 -3.61 0.86
C LYS A 42 7.43 -2.40 1.37
N ARG A 43 6.20 -2.21 0.88
CA ARG A 43 5.30 -1.14 1.38
C ARG A 43 5.08 -1.27 2.88
N ARG A 44 4.74 -2.47 3.35
CA ARG A 44 4.51 -2.75 4.78
C ARG A 44 5.71 -2.38 5.64
N SER A 45 6.92 -2.80 5.23
CA SER A 45 8.16 -2.49 5.95
C SER A 45 8.44 -0.99 5.99
N ILE A 46 8.24 -0.27 4.88
CA ILE A 46 8.44 1.19 4.86
C ILE A 46 7.42 1.91 5.74
N VAL A 47 6.14 1.52 5.70
CA VAL A 47 5.10 2.13 6.54
C VAL A 47 5.35 1.83 8.02
N ALA A 48 5.80 0.63 8.37
CA ALA A 48 6.21 0.29 9.74
C ALA A 48 7.34 1.22 10.23
N ASN A 49 8.34 1.48 9.38
CA ASN A 49 9.43 2.42 9.69
C ASN A 49 8.96 3.87 9.81
N LEU A 50 8.00 4.30 8.97
CA LEU A 50 7.46 5.66 8.99
C LEU A 50 6.48 5.89 10.16
N ARG A 51 5.83 4.83 10.65
CA ARG A 51 4.78 4.87 11.67
C ARG A 51 4.98 3.81 12.76
N PRO A 52 6.09 3.89 13.52
CA PRO A 52 6.33 2.97 14.63
C PRO A 52 5.24 3.08 15.72
N ASP A 53 4.59 4.24 15.85
CA ASP A 53 3.45 4.45 16.73
C ASP A 53 2.26 3.53 16.40
N LEU A 54 2.01 3.28 15.10
CA LEU A 54 0.96 2.36 14.66
C LEU A 54 1.36 0.91 14.92
N CYS A 55 2.63 0.56 14.72
CA CYS A 55 3.14 -0.77 15.05
C CYS A 55 2.97 -1.07 16.54
N HIS A 56 3.34 -0.14 17.42
CA HIS A 56 3.15 -0.28 18.86
C HIS A 56 1.68 -0.36 19.26
N THR A 57 0.82 0.45 18.64
CA THR A 57 -0.62 0.49 18.97
C THR A 57 -1.37 -0.77 18.51
N LEU A 58 -1.00 -1.30 17.34
CA LEU A 58 -1.70 -2.43 16.74
C LEU A 58 -1.09 -3.79 17.13
N GLY A 59 0.19 -3.81 17.50
CA GLY A 59 0.93 -5.04 17.79
C GLY A 59 0.84 -6.03 16.63
N ASP A 60 0.52 -7.29 16.95
CA ASP A 60 0.37 -8.37 15.98
C ASP A 60 -0.71 -8.12 14.92
N ARG A 61 -1.65 -7.21 15.18
CA ARG A 61 -2.68 -6.84 14.20
C ARG A 61 -2.17 -5.93 13.09
N PHE A 62 -0.99 -5.33 13.24
CA PHE A 62 -0.44 -4.41 12.24
C PHE A 62 -0.32 -5.07 10.86
N ARG A 63 0.29 -6.26 10.81
CA ARG A 63 0.52 -6.99 9.57
C ARG A 63 -0.79 -7.37 8.85
N PRO A 64 -1.73 -8.12 9.47
CA PRO A 64 -2.96 -8.50 8.79
C PRO A 64 -3.81 -7.28 8.40
N LEU A 65 -3.82 -6.20 9.19
CA LEU A 65 -4.54 -4.98 8.83
C LEU A 65 -3.88 -4.25 7.66
N PHE A 66 -2.55 -4.24 7.59
CA PHE A 66 -1.84 -3.63 6.46
C PHE A 66 -2.04 -4.44 5.18
N ASP A 67 -2.01 -5.78 5.26
CA ASP A 67 -2.22 -6.65 4.11
C ASP A 67 -3.65 -6.44 3.54
N ALA A 68 -4.67 -6.39 4.42
CA ALA A 68 -6.05 -6.07 4.02
C ALA A 68 -6.20 -4.64 3.43
N TYR A 69 -5.48 -3.66 4.00
CA TYR A 69 -5.43 -2.31 3.44
C TYR A 69 -4.83 -2.31 2.04
N ALA A 70 -3.70 -2.99 1.84
CA ALA A 70 -2.99 -3.02 0.57
C ALA A 70 -3.78 -3.73 -0.54
N GLU A 71 -4.63 -4.69 -0.18
CA GLU A 71 -5.59 -5.34 -1.09
C GLU A 71 -6.76 -4.42 -1.43
N ALA A 72 -7.35 -3.76 -0.44
CA ALA A 72 -8.48 -2.85 -0.64
C ALA A 72 -8.08 -1.52 -1.31
N THR A 73 -6.81 -1.16 -1.26
CA THR A 73 -6.27 0.08 -1.84
C THR A 73 -5.05 -0.24 -2.71
N PRO A 74 -5.29 -0.80 -3.89
CA PRO A 74 -4.21 -1.04 -4.83
C PRO A 74 -3.55 0.30 -5.20
N ARG A 75 -2.22 0.29 -5.36
CA ARG A 75 -1.49 1.55 -5.57
C ARG A 75 -1.78 2.09 -6.95
N THR A 76 -2.03 3.39 -7.02
CA THR A 76 -1.86 4.14 -8.26
C THR A 76 -0.40 4.60 -8.35
N ASP A 77 0.05 4.85 -9.57
CA ASP A 77 1.25 5.63 -9.83
C ASP A 77 1.19 6.98 -9.08
N GLY A 78 2.35 7.49 -8.65
CA GLY A 78 2.46 8.77 -7.97
C GLY A 78 2.20 8.79 -6.45
N THR A 79 1.66 7.73 -5.83
CA THR A 79 1.47 7.70 -4.37
C THR A 79 2.81 7.52 -3.63
N GLY A 80 3.35 8.59 -3.03
CA GLY A 80 4.56 8.49 -2.20
C GLY A 80 4.37 7.68 -0.92
N TYR A 81 5.44 7.11 -0.36
CA TYR A 81 5.35 6.27 0.87
C TYR A 81 4.79 7.00 2.09
N ARG A 82 5.03 8.32 2.23
CA ARG A 82 4.45 9.12 3.31
C ARG A 82 2.93 9.26 3.17
N GLN A 83 2.45 9.43 1.94
CA GLN A 83 1.02 9.46 1.65
C GLN A 83 0.37 8.08 1.89
N ASP A 84 1.05 6.99 1.50
CA ASP A 84 0.62 5.60 1.77
C ASP A 84 0.44 5.36 3.28
N ALA A 85 1.39 5.81 4.10
CA ALA A 85 1.31 5.73 5.55
C ALA A 85 0.15 6.57 6.14
N ALA A 86 -0.13 7.75 5.58
CA ALA A 86 -1.27 8.59 5.99
C ALA A 86 -2.61 7.95 5.61
N ASN A 87 -2.71 7.40 4.39
CA ASN A 87 -3.88 6.70 3.89
C ASN A 87 -4.17 5.45 4.73
N PHE A 88 -3.16 4.68 5.11
CA PHE A 88 -3.32 3.55 6.02
C PHE A 88 -3.89 3.97 7.39
N ALA A 89 -3.37 5.05 7.98
CA ALA A 89 -3.89 5.56 9.25
C ALA A 89 -5.36 6.03 9.15
N ALA A 90 -5.73 6.65 8.04
CA ALA A 90 -7.11 7.04 7.75
C ALA A 90 -8.01 5.81 7.59
N TRP A 91 -7.57 4.81 6.81
CA TRP A 91 -8.27 3.54 6.58
C TRP A 91 -8.53 2.77 7.88
N LEU A 92 -7.56 2.77 8.81
CA LEU A 92 -7.69 2.19 10.15
C LEU A 92 -8.70 2.95 11.02
N THR A 93 -8.70 4.28 10.94
CA THR A 93 -9.61 5.13 11.72
C THR A 93 -11.06 4.93 11.27
N ASP A 94 -11.28 4.88 9.96
CA ASP A 94 -12.58 4.61 9.33
C ASP A 94 -13.17 3.26 9.78
N ARG A 95 -12.31 2.24 9.94
CA ARG A 95 -12.68 0.90 10.42
C ARG A 95 -12.73 0.76 11.94
N GLY A 96 -12.50 1.84 12.69
CA GLY A 96 -12.45 1.80 14.15
C GLY A 96 -11.26 1.00 14.73
N ALA A 97 -10.32 0.57 13.90
CA ALA A 97 -9.11 -0.15 14.30
C ALA A 97 -8.10 0.76 15.03
N LEU A 98 -8.21 2.08 14.81
CA LEU A 98 -7.59 3.12 15.63
C LEU A 98 -8.67 3.98 16.29
N ARG A 99 -8.56 4.22 17.60
CA ARG A 99 -9.31 5.33 18.21
C ARG A 99 -8.79 6.64 17.60
N ARG A 100 -9.69 7.51 17.13
CA ARG A 100 -9.32 8.85 16.65
C ARG A 100 -8.35 9.48 17.65
N PRO A 101 -7.20 10.03 17.20
CA PRO A 101 -6.30 10.69 18.12
C PRO A 101 -7.08 11.79 18.84
N ARG A 102 -7.20 11.67 20.16
CA ARG A 102 -7.64 12.78 20.99
C ARG A 102 -6.64 13.89 20.73
N ARG A 103 -7.03 14.94 19.99
CA ARG A 103 -6.24 16.16 19.83
C ARG A 103 -5.80 16.58 21.23
N LYS A 104 -4.53 16.34 21.57
CA LYS A 104 -3.93 16.92 22.77
C LYS A 104 -3.82 18.41 22.46
N LEU A 105 -4.82 19.18 22.91
CA LEU A 105 -4.72 20.63 23.01
C LEU A 105 -3.51 20.91 23.91
N PHE A 106 -2.37 21.23 23.30
CA PHE A 106 -1.29 21.87 24.01
C PHE A 106 -1.80 23.27 24.42
N ARG A 107 -2.34 23.38 25.63
CA ARG A 107 -2.43 24.67 26.33
C ARG A 107 -1.03 24.94 26.89
N ARG A 108 -0.25 25.76 26.18
CA ARG A 108 0.87 26.47 26.78
C ARG A 108 0.27 27.64 27.57
N GLY A 109 0.41 27.58 28.89
CA GLY A 109 0.32 28.75 29.76
C GLY A 109 1.64 29.51 29.78
#